data_AF-A0A2D6X7X2-F1
#
_entry.id   AF-A0A2D6X7X2-F1
#
_cell.length_a   1.000
_cell.length_b   1.000
_cell.length_c   1.000
_cell.angle_alpha   90.00
_cell.angle_beta   90.00
_cell.angle_gamma   90.00
#
_symmetry.space_group_name_H-M   'P 1'
#
loop_
_entity.id
_entity.type
_entity.pdbx_description
1 polymer ?
#
loop_
_entity_poly.entity_id
_entity_poly.type
_entity_poly.pdbx_seq_one_letter_code
_entity_poly.pdbx_strand_id
1 'polypeptide(L)'
;MAATYTAGSTADLDRARLYLYDIDVDSSPLFQDEEWNDFLASEGSVYGAVALACETMANRSARKIDFTADGSAFSASAEYEHWMKQAQRWRAKGLGVTVVVPTRVDGYSMTIDADDVNTNDATFPPA
;
A
#
# COMPACT_ATOMS: atom_id res chain seq x y z
N MET A 1 10.71 17.46 -20.37
CA MET A 1 9.43 18.21 -20.29
C MET A 1 8.68 17.65 -19.08
N ALA A 2 8.08 18.46 -18.21
CA ALA A 2 7.42 17.91 -17.00
C ALA A 2 6.07 17.26 -17.35
N ALA A 3 5.83 16.03 -16.88
CA ALA A 3 4.55 15.34 -17.07
C ALA A 3 3.42 16.13 -16.41
N THR A 4 2.49 16.62 -17.23
CA THR A 4 1.31 17.35 -16.75
C THR A 4 0.20 16.34 -16.53
N TYR A 5 0.03 15.89 -15.28
CA TYR A 5 -1.10 15.05 -14.92
C TYR A 5 -2.39 15.85 -15.10
N THR A 6 -3.19 15.46 -16.09
CA THR A 6 -4.54 15.99 -16.21
C THR A 6 -5.43 15.19 -15.28
N ALA A 7 -5.96 15.83 -14.23
CA ALA A 7 -6.95 15.22 -13.36
C ALA A 7 -8.13 14.73 -14.22
N GLY A 8 -8.36 13.41 -14.22
CA GLY A 8 -9.35 12.76 -15.10
C GLY A 8 -8.78 12.00 -16.30
N SER A 9 -7.44 11.98 -16.51
CA SER A 9 -6.81 11.07 -17.47
C SER A 9 -7.08 9.60 -17.08
N THR A 10 -7.64 8.85 -18.02
CA THR A 10 -7.99 7.43 -17.90
C THR A 10 -6.85 6.48 -18.30
N ALA A 11 -5.63 6.98 -18.49
CA ALA A 11 -4.48 6.11 -18.72
C ALA A 11 -4.08 5.46 -17.39
N ASP A 12 -4.46 4.19 -17.21
CA ASP A 12 -4.09 3.38 -16.03
C ASP A 12 -2.58 3.40 -15.74
N LEU A 13 -1.77 3.60 -16.78
CA LEU A 13 -0.33 3.81 -16.74
C LEU A 13 0.05 5.05 -15.91
N ASP A 14 -0.53 6.22 -16.19
CA ASP A 14 -0.24 7.46 -15.44
C ASP A 14 -0.64 7.34 -13.96
N ARG A 15 -1.71 6.59 -13.70
CA ARG A 15 -2.17 6.32 -12.33
C ARG A 15 -1.21 5.39 -11.58
N ALA A 16 -0.71 4.36 -12.25
CA ALA A 16 0.28 3.45 -11.69
C ALA A 16 1.58 4.19 -11.32
N ARG A 17 2.06 5.05 -12.22
CA ARG A 17 3.22 5.93 -12.01
C ARG A 17 3.06 6.83 -10.80
N LEU A 18 1.90 7.48 -10.68
CA LEU A 18 1.63 8.40 -9.58
C LEU A 18 1.73 7.71 -8.21
N TYR A 19 1.27 6.46 -8.09
CA TYR A 19 1.31 5.73 -6.83
C TYR A 19 2.72 5.36 -6.38
N LEU A 20 3.62 5.09 -7.32
CA LEU A 20 5.02 4.78 -7.04
C LEU A 20 5.92 6.03 -7.02
N TYR A 21 5.33 7.21 -7.24
CA TYR A 21 6.04 8.48 -7.46
C TYR A 21 7.05 8.43 -8.63
N ASP A 22 6.79 7.56 -9.61
CA ASP A 22 7.55 7.45 -10.85
C ASP A 22 7.09 8.54 -11.84
N ILE A 23 7.31 9.79 -11.44
CA ILE A 23 6.78 10.99 -12.11
C ILE A 23 7.79 11.59 -13.10
N ASP A 24 9.08 11.35 -12.85
CA ASP A 24 10.16 11.87 -13.67
C ASP A 24 10.60 10.86 -14.73
N VAL A 25 9.77 10.74 -15.76
CA VAL A 25 9.94 9.76 -16.85
C VAL A 25 11.16 10.08 -17.73
N ASP A 26 11.58 11.35 -17.79
CA ASP A 26 12.64 11.80 -18.70
C ASP A 26 14.04 11.67 -18.09
N SER A 27 14.20 11.88 -16.78
CA SER A 27 15.54 12.01 -16.17
C SER A 27 16.06 10.72 -15.56
N SER A 28 15.19 9.94 -14.91
CA SER A 28 15.55 8.70 -14.21
C SER A 28 14.29 7.88 -13.90
N PRO A 29 13.60 7.35 -14.92
CA PRO A 29 12.43 6.52 -14.70
C PRO A 29 12.80 5.29 -13.88
N LEU A 30 11.96 4.93 -12.90
CA LEU A 30 12.11 3.67 -12.16
C LEU A 30 11.84 2.48 -13.08
N PHE A 31 10.82 2.63 -13.93
CA PHE A 31 10.40 1.65 -14.93
C PHE A 31 10.07 2.34 -16.26
N GLN A 32 10.32 1.65 -17.36
CA GLN A 32 9.95 2.12 -18.70
C GLN A 32 8.44 1.94 -18.96
N ASP A 33 7.90 2.67 -19.93
CA ASP A 33 6.50 2.57 -20.36
C ASP A 33 6.12 1.12 -20.73
N GLU A 34 7.01 0.40 -21.41
CA GLU A 34 6.78 -1.00 -21.80
C GLU A 34 6.63 -1.91 -20.58
N GLU A 35 7.43 -1.70 -19.53
CA GLU A 35 7.37 -2.49 -18.29
C GLU A 35 6.06 -2.21 -17.54
N TRP A 36 5.66 -0.94 -17.46
CA TRP A 36 4.37 -0.57 -16.86
C TRP A 36 3.18 -1.19 -17.60
N ASN A 37 3.24 -1.25 -18.93
CA ASN A 37 2.22 -1.91 -19.75
C ASN A 37 2.20 -3.43 -19.51
N ASP A 38 3.35 -4.09 -19.36
CA ASP A 38 3.43 -5.51 -19.03
C ASP A 38 2.84 -5.81 -17.64
N PHE A 39 3.15 -4.96 -16.64
CA PHE A 39 2.59 -5.11 -15.29
C PHE A 39 1.06 -4.93 -15.27
N LEU A 40 0.56 -3.95 -16.01
CA LEU A 40 -0.89 -3.74 -16.17
C LEU A 40 -1.56 -4.90 -16.92
N ALA A 41 -0.90 -5.45 -17.95
CA ALA A 41 -1.42 -6.60 -18.68
C ALA A 41 -1.45 -7.87 -17.83
N SER A 42 -0.43 -8.10 -16.99
CA SER A 42 -0.32 -9.29 -16.14
C SER A 42 -1.32 -9.29 -14.99
N GLU A 43 -1.51 -8.15 -14.32
CA GLU A 43 -2.34 -8.08 -13.11
C GLU A 43 -3.77 -7.58 -13.39
N GLY A 44 -4.02 -6.98 -14.55
CA GLY A 44 -5.34 -6.50 -14.98
C GLY A 44 -5.94 -5.38 -14.12
N SER A 45 -5.18 -4.86 -13.15
CA SER A 45 -5.59 -3.79 -12.25
C SER A 45 -4.40 -2.88 -11.93
N VAL A 46 -4.68 -1.58 -11.75
CA VAL A 46 -3.65 -0.60 -11.40
C VAL A 46 -2.95 -0.95 -10.09
N TYR A 47 -3.72 -1.35 -9.06
CA TYR A 47 -3.15 -1.70 -7.76
C TYR A 47 -2.32 -2.99 -7.81
N GLY A 48 -2.73 -3.98 -8.59
CA GLY A 48 -1.94 -5.19 -8.81
C GLY A 48 -0.64 -4.88 -9.56
N ALA A 49 -0.71 -4.06 -10.60
CA ALA A 49 0.48 -3.63 -11.35
C ALA A 49 1.48 -2.87 -10.46
N VAL A 50 1.01 -1.97 -9.59
CA VAL A 50 1.88 -1.28 -8.61
C VAL A 50 2.46 -2.25 -7.59
N ALA A 51 1.69 -3.24 -7.12
CA ALA A 51 2.21 -4.25 -6.21
C ALA A 51 3.32 -5.08 -6.86
N LEU A 52 3.14 -5.48 -8.12
CA LEU A 52 4.13 -6.23 -8.88
C LEU A 52 5.39 -5.38 -9.15
N ALA A 53 5.24 -4.09 -9.45
CA ALA A 53 6.36 -3.14 -9.54
C ALA A 53 7.14 -3.01 -8.21
N CYS A 54 6.47 -3.02 -7.06
CA CYS A 54 7.15 -3.06 -5.77
C CYS A 54 7.91 -4.39 -5.55
N GLU A 55 7.37 -5.53 -5.99
CA GLU A 55 8.03 -6.84 -5.89
C GLU A 55 9.28 -6.91 -6.78
N THR A 56 9.23 -6.35 -7.99
CA THR A 56 10.40 -6.29 -8.88
C THR A 56 11.50 -5.40 -8.30
N MET A 57 11.15 -4.27 -7.67
CA MET A 57 12.12 -3.44 -6.94
C MET A 57 12.73 -4.15 -5.73
N ALA A 58 11.92 -4.89 -4.96
CA ALA A 58 12.44 -5.72 -3.87
C ALA A 58 13.46 -6.75 -4.40
N ASN A 59 13.14 -7.45 -5.48
CA ASN A 59 14.07 -8.38 -6.10
C ASN A 59 15.35 -7.69 -6.62
N ARG A 60 15.24 -6.45 -7.10
CA ARG A 60 16.41 -5.64 -7.49
C ARG A 60 17.27 -5.26 -6.30
N SER A 61 16.67 -4.88 -5.17
CA SER A 61 17.43 -4.56 -3.95
C SER A 61 18.06 -5.80 -3.31
N ALA A 62 17.41 -6.96 -3.35
CA ALA A 62 17.96 -8.23 -2.86
C ALA A 62 19.25 -8.67 -3.58
N ARG A 63 19.47 -8.20 -4.82
CA ARG A 63 20.73 -8.46 -5.56
C ARG A 63 21.89 -7.60 -5.07
N LYS A 64 21.62 -6.51 -4.37
CA LYS A 64 22.66 -5.64 -3.83
C LYS A 64 23.25 -6.30 -2.57
N ILE A 65 24.55 -6.14 -2.38
CA ILE A 65 25.25 -6.65 -1.20
C ILE A 65 25.14 -5.61 -0.09
N ASP A 66 24.91 -6.05 1.15
CA ASP A 66 25.02 -5.19 2.32
C ASP A 66 26.49 -4.83 2.54
N PHE A 67 26.82 -3.54 2.59
CA PHE A 67 28.20 -3.11 2.81
C PHE A 67 28.29 -1.94 3.78
N THR A 68 29.41 -1.93 4.49
CA THR A 68 29.77 -0.87 5.44
C THR A 68 31.00 -0.14 4.93
N ALA A 69 30.92 1.17 4.77
CA ALA A 69 32.04 2.01 4.35
C ALA A 69 32.09 3.27 5.23
N ASP A 70 33.27 3.62 5.73
CA ASP A 70 33.53 4.85 6.49
C ASP A 70 32.50 5.19 7.59
N GLY A 71 32.11 4.19 8.38
CA GLY A 71 31.15 4.35 9.50
C GLY A 71 29.69 4.45 9.07
N SER A 72 29.39 4.38 7.77
CA SER A 72 28.03 4.27 7.23
C SER A 72 27.73 2.81 6.86
N ALA A 73 26.55 2.34 7.25
CA ALA A 73 26.05 1.01 6.92
C ALA A 73 24.90 1.14 5.92
N PHE A 74 25.05 0.53 4.75
CA PHE A 74 24.01 0.47 3.74
C PHE A 74 23.40 -0.93 3.75
N SER A 75 22.17 -1.02 4.25
CA SER A 75 21.40 -2.26 4.32
C SER A 75 20.43 -2.37 3.14
N ALA A 76 20.85 -3.07 2.09
CA ALA A 76 20.00 -3.52 1.01
C ALA A 76 18.86 -4.43 1.53
N SER A 77 19.11 -5.16 2.62
CA SER A 77 18.12 -5.95 3.33
C SER A 77 16.94 -5.11 3.86
N ALA A 78 17.19 -3.89 4.35
CA ALA A 78 16.13 -3.00 4.82
C ALA A 78 15.31 -2.40 3.66
N GLU A 79 15.98 -2.12 2.53
CA GLU A 79 15.33 -1.68 1.29
C GLU A 79 14.39 -2.77 0.75
N TYR A 80 14.83 -4.04 0.73
CA TYR A 80 14.00 -5.20 0.38
C TYR A 80 12.73 -5.28 1.23
N GLU A 81 12.86 -5.26 2.55
CA GLU A 81 11.71 -5.33 3.45
C GLU A 81 10.72 -4.18 3.23
N HIS A 82 11.23 -2.98 3.01
CA HIS A 82 10.41 -1.82 2.75
C HIS A 82 9.54 -2.00 1.51
N TRP A 83 10.14 -2.43 0.39
CA TRP A 83 9.42 -2.67 -0.85
C TRP A 83 8.42 -3.82 -0.75
N MET A 84 8.78 -4.91 -0.07
CA MET A 84 7.84 -6.02 0.19
C MET A 84 6.64 -5.60 1.04
N LYS A 85 6.85 -4.79 2.09
CA LYS A 85 5.75 -4.24 2.91
C LYS A 85 4.83 -3.34 2.08
N GLN A 86 5.39 -2.56 1.15
CA GLN A 86 4.57 -1.75 0.24
C GLN A 86 3.76 -2.62 -0.73
N ALA A 87 4.36 -3.65 -1.34
CA ALA A 87 3.67 -4.58 -2.24
C ALA A 87 2.45 -5.22 -1.56
N GLN A 88 2.60 -5.70 -0.32
CA GLN A 88 1.51 -6.27 0.46
C GLN A 88 0.37 -5.27 0.70
N ARG A 89 0.69 -4.00 1.00
CA ARG A 89 -0.32 -2.94 1.17
C ARG A 89 -1.09 -2.67 -0.11
N TRP A 90 -0.42 -2.68 -1.26
CA TRP A 90 -1.07 -2.48 -2.56
C TRP A 90 -1.92 -3.66 -2.98
N ARG A 91 -1.48 -4.90 -2.73
CA ARG A 91 -2.31 -6.11 -2.91
C ARG A 91 -3.55 -6.10 -2.01
N ALA A 92 -3.41 -5.73 -0.75
CA ALA A 92 -4.55 -5.60 0.17
C ALA A 92 -5.58 -4.56 -0.33
N LYS A 93 -5.10 -3.42 -0.86
CA LYS A 93 -5.96 -2.40 -1.48
C LYS A 93 -6.64 -2.91 -2.76
N GLY A 94 -5.93 -3.64 -3.61
CA GLY A 94 -6.47 -4.22 -4.84
C GLY A 94 -7.57 -5.24 -4.60
N LEU A 95 -7.49 -5.99 -3.49
CA LEU A 95 -8.53 -6.93 -3.06
C LEU A 95 -9.73 -6.26 -2.35
N GLY A 96 -9.72 -4.93 -2.18
CA GLY A 96 -10.77 -4.21 -1.45
C GLY A 96 -10.80 -4.48 0.06
N VAL A 97 -9.71 -5.04 0.62
CA VAL A 97 -9.62 -5.36 2.05
C VAL A 97 -9.23 -4.09 2.81
N THR A 98 -10.22 -3.27 3.15
CA THR A 98 -10.09 -2.21 4.15
C THR A 98 -10.07 -2.83 5.54
N VAL A 99 -8.94 -3.37 5.98
CA VAL A 99 -8.75 -3.68 7.41
C VAL A 99 -7.99 -2.53 8.06
N VAL A 100 -8.73 -1.61 8.69
CA VAL A 100 -8.31 -0.99 9.94
C VAL A 100 -9.57 -0.56 10.73
N VAL A 101 -9.90 -1.28 11.80
CA VAL A 101 -10.57 -0.66 12.95
C VAL A 101 -9.47 -0.46 13.99
N PRO A 102 -8.99 0.77 14.24
CA PRO A 102 -8.06 0.99 15.33
C PRO A 102 -8.84 0.84 16.65
N THR A 103 -8.74 -0.33 17.28
CA THR A 103 -9.25 -0.48 18.65
C THR A 103 -8.34 0.33 19.56
N ARG A 104 -8.85 1.46 20.05
CA ARG A 104 -8.23 2.22 21.12
C ARG A 104 -8.28 1.33 22.36
N VAL A 105 -7.16 0.71 22.71
CA VAL A 105 -7.02 0.01 24.00
C VAL A 105 -6.86 1.09 25.06
N ASP A 106 -7.98 1.70 25.45
CA ASP A 106 -8.07 2.34 26.76
C ASP A 106 -8.27 1.22 27.77
N GLY A 107 -7.51 1.25 28.87
CA GLY A 107 -7.38 0.15 29.84
C GLY A 107 -8.64 -0.13 30.67
N TYR A 108 -9.82 0.24 30.20
CA TYR A 108 -11.11 0.12 30.89
C TYR A 108 -12.28 -0.24 29.94
N SER A 109 -12.15 -1.28 29.12
CA SER A 109 -13.35 -1.88 28.51
C SER A 109 -13.19 -3.38 28.33
N MET A 110 -13.34 -4.12 29.43
CA MET A 110 -13.87 -5.47 29.33
C MET A 110 -15.38 -5.36 29.48
N THR A 111 -16.11 -6.04 28.59
CA THR A 111 -17.53 -6.46 28.71
C THR A 111 -18.66 -5.51 28.28
N ILE A 112 -18.60 -4.85 27.12
CA ILE A 112 -19.86 -4.55 26.39
C ILE A 112 -19.60 -4.68 24.87
N ASP A 113 -20.15 -5.73 24.26
CA ASP A 113 -20.30 -5.80 22.81
C ASP A 113 -21.31 -4.73 22.38
N ALA A 114 -21.01 -3.99 21.31
CA ALA A 114 -21.75 -2.80 20.88
C ALA A 114 -23.21 -3.04 20.42
N ASP A 115 -23.78 -4.21 20.66
CA ASP A 115 -25.11 -4.65 20.21
C ASP A 115 -26.04 -5.15 21.35
N ASP A 116 -25.66 -4.98 22.62
CA ASP A 116 -26.51 -5.40 23.75
C ASP A 116 -27.07 -4.20 24.52
N VAL A 117 -27.97 -3.43 23.87
CA VAL A 117 -28.90 -2.53 24.57
C VAL A 117 -30.22 -3.27 24.72
N ASN A 118 -30.27 -4.17 25.71
CA ASN A 118 -31.48 -4.87 26.09
C ASN A 118 -32.52 -3.85 26.61
N THR A 119 -33.47 -3.47 25.77
CA THR A 119 -34.51 -2.45 26.03
C THR A 119 -35.70 -3.01 26.82
N ASN A 120 -35.50 -4.00 27.69
CA ASN A 120 -36.57 -4.68 28.41
C ASN A 120 -36.27 -4.79 29.92
N ASP A 121 -36.14 -3.66 30.63
CA ASP A 121 -36.51 -3.64 32.06
C ASP A 121 -36.83 -2.20 32.54
N ALA A 122 -38.04 -1.75 32.20
CA ALA A 122 -38.68 -0.65 32.91
C ALA A 122 -40.12 -1.08 33.25
N THR A 123 -40.23 -2.15 34.03
CA THR A 123 -41.53 -2.54 34.61
C THR A 123 -41.84 -1.61 35.78
N PHE A 124 -42.58 -0.53 35.52
CA PHE A 124 -43.16 0.30 36.57
C PHE A 124 -44.26 -0.50 37.31
N PRO A 125 -44.26 -0.59 38.66
CA PRO A 125 -45.38 -1.19 39.37
C PRO A 125 -46.61 -0.27 39.28
N PRO A 126 -47.82 -0.82 39.05
CA PRO A 126 -49.03 -0.02 38.98
C PRO A 126 -49.57 0.37 40.38
N ALA A 127 -49.89 1.67 40.49
CA ALA A 127 -50.73 2.41 41.46
C ALA A 127 -50.38 2.33 42.96
#